data_AF-A0A7L5C188-F1
#
_entry.id   AF-A0A7L5C188-F1
#
_cell.length_a   1.000
_cell.length_b   1.000
_cell.length_c   1.000
_cell.angle_alpha   90.00
_cell.angle_beta   90.00
_cell.angle_gamma   90.00
#
_symmetry.space_group_name_H-M   'P 1'
#
loop_
_entity.id
_entity.type
_entity.pdbx_description
1 polymer ?
#
loop_
_entity_poly.entity_id
_entity_poly.type
_entity_poly.pdbx_seq_one_letter_code
_entity_poly.pdbx_strand_id
1 'polypeptide(L)'
;MIAPVASPAAQNRRKGPHLLQDDRVMSILTGLVIVVAMVTLAQRSDELLSFFFREAPAQVAPQNDEAEVVAGGSTIIDVLANDLNLAPADAANVRIVVSPACGAVEATDGGVLYVASDRCEGKQIFAYCVARGDSCPTASVIVTITPAGPRAALVHASARG
;
A
#
# COMPACT_ATOMS: atom_id res chain seq x y z
N MET A 1 79.07 -3.72 -69.43
CA MET A 1 78.47 -2.79 -68.46
C MET A 1 77.10 -3.32 -68.05
N ILE A 2 76.87 -3.40 -66.73
CA ILE A 2 75.60 -3.51 -65.99
C ILE A 2 74.93 -4.90 -65.90
N ALA A 3 74.91 -5.44 -64.68
CA ALA A 3 73.90 -6.36 -64.14
C ALA A 3 72.96 -5.56 -63.20
N PRO A 4 72.00 -6.19 -62.49
CA PRO A 4 70.73 -6.80 -62.91
C PRO A 4 69.54 -6.07 -62.23
N VAL A 5 68.27 -6.45 -62.48
CA VAL A 5 67.22 -6.22 -61.45
C VAL A 5 66.07 -7.22 -61.60
N ALA A 6 65.79 -7.92 -60.50
CA ALA A 6 64.64 -8.78 -60.29
C ALA A 6 63.36 -7.93 -60.19
N SER A 7 62.24 -8.44 -60.71
CA SER A 7 60.92 -7.85 -60.43
C SER A 7 60.09 -8.86 -59.61
N PRO A 8 59.57 -8.46 -58.43
CA PRO A 8 58.89 -9.37 -57.53
C PRO A 8 57.43 -9.57 -57.92
N ALA A 9 56.93 -10.78 -57.64
CA ALA A 9 55.54 -11.16 -57.74
C ALA A 9 54.62 -10.19 -56.97
N ALA A 10 53.69 -9.55 -57.69
CA ALA A 10 52.62 -8.78 -57.07
C ALA A 10 51.61 -9.75 -56.41
N GLN A 11 51.72 -9.91 -55.10
CA GLN A 11 50.71 -10.56 -54.27
C GLN A 11 49.41 -9.74 -54.30
N ASN A 12 48.43 -10.23 -55.06
CA ASN A 12 47.08 -9.70 -55.09
C ASN A 12 46.33 -10.12 -53.81
N ARG A 13 46.60 -9.44 -52.68
CA ARG A 13 45.75 -9.55 -51.49
C ARG A 13 44.44 -8.82 -51.77
N ARG A 14 43.39 -9.56 -52.14
CA ARG A 14 42.02 -9.09 -52.00
C ARG A 14 41.78 -8.80 -50.52
N LYS A 15 41.85 -7.53 -50.12
CA LYS A 15 41.36 -7.06 -48.82
C LYS A 15 39.89 -7.45 -48.73
N GLY A 16 39.55 -8.34 -47.78
CA GLY A 16 38.16 -8.56 -47.39
C GLY A 16 37.53 -7.24 -46.93
N PRO A 17 36.20 -7.10 -46.95
CA PRO A 17 35.55 -5.85 -46.63
C PRO A 17 35.90 -5.43 -45.19
N HIS A 18 36.77 -4.43 -45.08
CA HIS A 18 37.11 -3.72 -43.83
C HIS A 18 35.95 -2.82 -43.36
N LEU A 19 34.71 -3.13 -43.73
CA LEU A 19 33.53 -2.30 -43.49
C LEU A 19 33.30 -2.06 -41.99
N LEU A 20 33.68 -2.99 -41.10
CA LEU A 20 33.54 -2.80 -39.64
C LEU A 20 34.74 -2.07 -39.00
N GLN A 21 35.86 -1.95 -39.69
CA GLN A 21 37.07 -1.27 -39.20
C GLN A 21 37.19 0.18 -39.68
N ASP A 22 36.31 0.61 -40.59
CA ASP A 22 36.19 2.02 -40.92
C ASP A 22 35.63 2.76 -39.69
N ASP A 23 36.43 3.66 -39.12
CA ASP A 23 36.04 4.52 -37.98
C ASP A 23 34.71 5.25 -38.23
N ARG A 24 34.44 5.55 -39.51
CA ARG A 24 33.18 6.15 -39.96
C ARG A 24 31.99 5.21 -39.77
N VAL A 25 32.17 3.92 -40.07
CA VAL A 25 31.12 2.91 -39.91
C VAL A 25 30.92 2.59 -38.42
N MET A 26 31.99 2.50 -37.62
CA MET A 26 31.87 2.34 -36.17
C MET A 26 31.21 3.55 -35.49
N SER A 27 31.45 4.77 -35.98
CA SER A 27 30.78 5.99 -35.50
C SER A 27 29.28 5.99 -35.87
N ILE A 28 28.93 5.53 -37.07
CA ILE A 28 27.52 5.39 -37.49
C ILE A 28 26.82 4.29 -36.68
N LEU A 29 27.48 3.14 -36.46
CA LEU A 29 26.94 2.02 -35.71
C LEU A 29 26.76 2.37 -34.22
N THR A 30 27.72 3.06 -33.61
CA THR A 30 27.58 3.53 -32.21
C THR A 30 26.50 4.59 -32.10
N GLY A 31 26.42 5.53 -33.05
CA GLY A 31 25.31 6.50 -33.12
C GLY A 31 23.95 5.83 -33.22
N LEU A 32 23.80 4.82 -34.09
CA LEU A 32 22.56 4.05 -34.24
C LEU A 32 22.21 3.28 -32.96
N VAL A 33 23.19 2.60 -32.35
CA VAL A 33 22.99 1.85 -31.10
C VAL A 33 22.53 2.78 -29.98
N ILE A 34 23.12 3.97 -29.85
CA ILE A 34 22.73 4.96 -28.86
C ILE A 34 21.31 5.48 -29.15
N VAL A 35 20.97 5.78 -30.41
CA VAL A 35 19.62 6.23 -30.78
C VAL A 35 18.58 5.16 -30.48
N VAL A 36 18.84 3.90 -30.84
CA VAL A 36 17.94 2.79 -30.55
C VAL A 36 17.80 2.59 -29.04
N ALA A 37 18.90 2.61 -28.29
CA ALA A 37 18.86 2.51 -26.83
C ALA A 37 18.04 3.67 -26.21
N MET A 38 18.27 4.91 -26.63
CA MET A 38 17.53 6.09 -26.16
C MET A 38 16.05 6.03 -26.53
N VAL A 39 15.71 5.56 -27.73
CA VAL A 39 14.32 5.35 -28.16
C VAL A 39 13.66 4.27 -27.32
N THR A 40 14.33 3.13 -27.07
CA THR A 40 13.78 2.08 -26.21
C THR A 40 13.64 2.52 -24.74
N LEU A 41 14.54 3.38 -24.26
CA LEU A 41 14.50 3.94 -22.91
C LEU A 41 13.36 4.97 -22.79
N ALA A 42 13.19 5.83 -23.80
CA ALA A 42 12.10 6.79 -23.88
C ALA A 42 10.72 6.11 -24.02
N GLN A 43 10.66 4.95 -24.68
CA GLN A 43 9.44 4.15 -24.82
C GLN A 43 9.03 3.41 -23.54
N ARG A 44 9.95 3.26 -22.57
CA ARG A 44 9.72 2.53 -21.31
C ARG A 44 10.03 3.38 -20.08
N SER A 45 9.99 4.71 -20.21
CA SER A 45 10.31 5.61 -19.10
C SER A 45 9.47 5.34 -17.85
N ASP A 46 8.21 4.96 -18.00
CA ASP A 46 7.29 4.75 -16.87
C ASP A 46 7.60 3.46 -16.08
N GLU A 47 8.04 2.40 -16.77
CA GLU A 47 8.52 1.16 -16.12
C GLU A 47 9.92 1.33 -15.51
N LEU A 48 10.78 2.12 -16.16
CA LEU A 48 12.13 2.37 -15.67
C LEU A 48 12.13 3.32 -14.46
N LEU A 49 11.28 4.35 -14.48
CA LEU A 49 11.11 5.27 -13.35
C LEU A 49 10.54 4.54 -12.13
N SER A 50 9.57 3.64 -12.29
CA SER A 50 9.03 2.85 -11.16
C SER A 50 10.01 1.80 -10.61
N PHE A 51 10.95 1.31 -11.43
CA PHE A 51 12.04 0.46 -10.96
C PHE A 51 13.07 1.21 -10.11
N PHE A 52 13.46 2.42 -10.52
CA PHE A 52 14.45 3.24 -9.79
C PHE A 52 13.85 4.05 -8.64
N PHE A 53 12.61 4.51 -8.79
CA PHE A 53 11.82 5.22 -7.79
C PHE A 53 10.57 4.40 -7.53
N ARG A 54 10.70 3.38 -6.68
CA ARG A 54 9.55 2.62 -6.22
C ARG A 54 8.70 3.55 -5.35
N GLU A 55 7.83 4.33 -5.97
CA GLU A 55 6.82 5.10 -5.26
C GLU A 55 5.88 4.09 -4.63
N ALA A 56 6.09 3.82 -3.35
CA ALA A 56 5.23 2.93 -2.60
C ALA A 56 3.81 3.47 -2.71
N PRO A 57 2.79 2.63 -2.98
CA PRO A 57 1.42 3.10 -3.00
C PRO A 57 1.14 3.83 -1.69
N ALA A 58 0.41 4.95 -1.79
CA ALA A 58 0.03 5.74 -0.64
C ALA A 58 -0.54 4.82 0.44
N GLN A 59 0.06 4.87 1.63
CA GLN A 59 -0.37 4.03 2.74
C GLN A 59 -1.75 4.48 3.20
N VAL A 60 -2.55 3.54 3.71
CA VAL A 60 -3.78 3.91 4.42
C VAL A 60 -3.39 4.87 5.54
N ALA A 61 -4.15 5.93 5.72
CA ALA A 61 -3.96 6.86 6.83
C ALA A 61 -5.25 6.93 7.65
N PRO A 62 -5.43 5.96 8.58
CA PRO A 62 -6.58 5.93 9.45
C PRO A 62 -6.67 7.17 10.32
N GLN A 63 -7.89 7.64 10.58
CA GLN A 63 -8.18 8.77 11.44
C GLN A 63 -8.97 8.31 12.66
N ASN A 64 -8.87 9.07 13.75
CA ASN A 64 -9.55 8.72 14.98
C ASN A 64 -11.06 8.94 14.88
N ASP A 65 -11.81 8.08 15.56
CA ASP A 65 -13.27 8.11 15.56
C ASP A 65 -13.85 8.28 16.95
N GLU A 66 -15.10 8.74 17.00
CA GLU A 66 -15.87 8.86 18.23
C GLU A 66 -17.27 8.30 18.03
N ALA A 67 -17.80 7.67 19.07
CA ALA A 67 -19.17 7.17 19.08
C ALA A 67 -19.77 7.23 20.49
N GLU A 68 -21.10 7.13 20.55
CA GLU A 68 -21.84 7.03 21.80
C GLU A 68 -22.72 5.79 21.80
N VAL A 69 -22.88 5.19 22.98
CA VAL A 69 -23.76 4.03 23.17
C VAL A 69 -24.31 4.03 24.60
N VAL A 70 -25.47 3.42 24.79
CA VAL A 70 -26.04 3.19 26.12
C VAL A 70 -25.50 1.86 26.67
N ALA A 71 -25.25 1.78 27.98
CA ALA A 71 -24.83 0.55 28.64
C ALA A 71 -25.79 -0.62 28.34
N GLY A 72 -25.25 -1.78 27.95
CA GLY A 72 -26.03 -2.93 27.48
C GLY A 72 -26.51 -2.85 26.01
N GLY A 73 -26.25 -1.73 25.33
CA GLY A 73 -26.56 -1.53 23.92
C GLY A 73 -25.39 -1.85 22.98
N SER A 74 -25.64 -1.68 21.69
CA SER A 74 -24.63 -1.83 20.63
C SER A 74 -24.73 -0.72 19.61
N THR A 75 -23.62 -0.41 18.94
CA THR A 75 -23.59 0.58 17.85
C THR A 75 -22.64 0.11 16.74
N ILE A 76 -22.98 0.43 15.49
CA ILE A 76 -22.10 0.25 14.34
C ILE A 76 -21.36 1.57 14.14
N ILE A 77 -20.04 1.49 14.06
CA ILE A 77 -19.16 2.64 13.85
C ILE A 77 -18.49 2.47 12.49
N ASP A 78 -18.77 3.38 11.57
CA ASP A 78 -18.04 3.47 10.29
C ASP A 78 -16.69 4.14 10.53
N VAL A 79 -15.72 3.33 10.94
CA VAL A 79 -14.35 3.79 11.22
C VAL A 79 -13.58 4.17 9.96
N LEU A 80 -14.13 3.93 8.76
CA LEU A 80 -13.46 4.23 7.50
C LEU A 80 -13.94 5.54 6.87
N ALA A 81 -14.97 6.18 7.44
CA ALA A 81 -15.62 7.34 6.84
C ALA A 81 -14.70 8.56 6.66
N ASN A 82 -13.72 8.73 7.55
CA ASN A 82 -12.78 9.85 7.59
C ASN A 82 -11.34 9.46 7.21
N ASP A 83 -11.11 8.19 6.92
CA ASP A 83 -9.80 7.64 6.56
C ASP A 83 -9.34 8.11 5.18
N LEU A 84 -8.02 8.29 5.03
CA LEU A 84 -7.42 8.74 3.78
C LEU A 84 -6.71 7.59 3.04
N ASN A 85 -6.62 7.74 1.72
CA ASN A 85 -5.99 6.79 0.81
C ASN A 85 -6.62 5.39 0.82
N LEU A 86 -7.91 5.26 1.12
CA LEU A 86 -8.66 4.00 1.05
C LEU A 86 -9.03 3.63 -0.39
N ALA A 87 -8.97 2.33 -0.69
CA ALA A 87 -9.62 1.72 -1.83
C ALA A 87 -10.81 0.87 -1.34
N PRO A 88 -11.81 0.59 -2.20
CA PRO A 88 -12.98 -0.20 -1.80
C PRO A 88 -12.64 -1.59 -1.24
N ALA A 89 -11.53 -2.18 -1.69
CA ALA A 89 -11.10 -3.50 -1.23
C ALA A 89 -10.53 -3.49 0.21
N ASP A 90 -10.16 -2.33 0.76
CA ASP A 90 -9.60 -2.25 2.12
C ASP A 90 -10.67 -2.37 3.21
N ALA A 91 -11.95 -2.20 2.87
CA ALA A 91 -13.05 -2.29 3.82
C ALA A 91 -13.16 -3.65 4.52
N ALA A 92 -12.71 -4.72 3.86
CA ALA A 92 -12.66 -6.07 4.41
C ALA A 92 -11.37 -6.35 5.23
N ASN A 93 -10.45 -5.38 5.30
CA ASN A 93 -9.13 -5.55 5.94
C ASN A 93 -9.02 -4.83 7.29
N VAL A 94 -10.14 -4.38 7.86
CA VAL A 94 -10.19 -3.81 9.21
C VAL A 94 -9.88 -4.88 10.24
N ARG A 95 -9.00 -4.55 11.19
CA ARG A 95 -8.60 -5.45 12.28
C ARG A 95 -8.60 -4.70 13.60
N ILE A 96 -9.16 -5.32 14.63
CA ILE A 96 -9.04 -4.81 16.01
C ILE A 96 -7.66 -5.19 16.54
N VAL A 97 -6.89 -4.18 16.96
CA VAL A 97 -5.52 -4.37 17.49
C VAL A 97 -5.43 -4.17 19.00
N VAL A 98 -6.33 -3.37 19.57
CA VAL A 98 -6.46 -3.18 21.02
C VAL A 98 -7.94 -3.24 21.37
N SER A 99 -8.33 -4.16 22.25
CA SER A 99 -9.70 -4.28 22.74
C SER A 99 -10.02 -3.20 23.79
N PRO A 100 -11.31 -2.78 23.91
CA PRO A 100 -11.73 -1.89 24.98
C PRO A 100 -11.59 -2.56 26.35
N ALA A 101 -11.48 -1.75 27.41
CA ALA A 101 -11.43 -2.26 28.78
C ALA A 101 -12.78 -2.87 29.24
N CYS A 102 -13.88 -2.45 28.63
CA CYS A 102 -15.22 -2.95 28.92
C CYS A 102 -16.05 -3.04 27.64
N GLY A 103 -16.81 -4.12 27.46
CA GLY A 103 -17.53 -4.42 26.23
C GLY A 103 -16.72 -5.27 25.25
N ALA A 104 -17.24 -5.41 24.04
CA ALA A 104 -16.61 -6.15 22.96
C ALA A 104 -16.68 -5.35 21.65
N VAL A 105 -15.69 -5.56 20.80
CA VAL A 105 -15.65 -4.96 19.45
C VAL A 105 -15.33 -6.05 18.44
N GLU A 106 -16.05 -6.03 17.33
CA GLU A 106 -15.88 -6.94 16.20
C GLU A 106 -15.72 -6.12 14.92
N ALA A 107 -14.76 -6.50 14.07
CA ALA A 107 -14.60 -5.87 12.77
C ALA A 107 -15.70 -6.35 11.83
N THR A 108 -16.25 -5.43 11.04
CA THR A 108 -17.25 -5.72 10.00
C THR A 108 -16.77 -5.19 8.66
N ASP A 109 -17.44 -5.56 7.57
CA ASP A 109 -17.18 -4.96 6.27
C ASP A 109 -17.50 -3.45 6.32
N GLY A 110 -16.47 -2.62 6.27
CA GLY A 110 -16.62 -1.16 6.27
C GLY A 110 -16.83 -0.52 7.65
N GLY A 111 -16.52 -1.20 8.75
CA GLY A 111 -16.70 -0.62 10.08
C GLY A 111 -16.35 -1.56 11.23
N VAL A 112 -16.91 -1.26 12.39
CA VAL A 112 -16.87 -2.14 13.56
C VAL A 112 -18.22 -2.14 14.29
N LEU A 113 -18.58 -3.29 14.86
CA LEU A 113 -19.68 -3.42 15.79
C LEU A 113 -19.14 -3.34 17.22
N TYR A 114 -19.57 -2.32 17.97
CA TYR A 114 -19.27 -2.20 19.38
C TYR A 114 -20.47 -2.64 20.23
N VAL A 115 -20.25 -3.50 21.22
CA VAL A 115 -21.27 -3.98 22.16
C VAL A 115 -20.85 -3.61 23.59
N ALA A 116 -21.57 -2.68 24.20
CA ALA A 116 -21.36 -2.30 25.59
C ALA A 116 -21.95 -3.34 26.53
N SER A 117 -21.19 -3.79 27.54
CA SER A 117 -21.78 -4.57 28.63
C SER A 117 -22.68 -3.69 29.51
N ASP A 118 -23.65 -4.29 30.18
CA ASP A 118 -24.61 -3.62 31.09
C ASP A 118 -23.98 -2.77 32.21
N ARG A 119 -22.73 -3.07 32.57
CA ARG A 119 -21.99 -2.39 33.67
C ARG A 119 -20.90 -1.46 33.16
N CYS A 120 -20.75 -1.31 31.85
CA CYS A 120 -19.78 -0.36 31.29
C CYS A 120 -20.32 1.06 31.40
N GLU A 121 -19.47 1.98 31.83
CA GLU A 121 -19.79 3.42 31.88
C GLU A 121 -18.55 4.24 31.50
N GLY A 122 -18.78 5.47 31.05
CA GLY A 122 -17.71 6.40 30.71
C GLY A 122 -17.01 6.07 29.40
N LYS A 123 -15.80 6.60 29.23
CA LYS A 123 -15.03 6.49 27.98
C LYS A 123 -14.35 5.14 27.88
N GLN A 124 -14.60 4.43 26.79
CA GLN A 124 -13.86 3.24 26.38
C GLN A 124 -13.03 3.57 25.15
N ILE A 125 -11.81 3.04 25.11
CA ILE A 125 -10.89 3.27 24.00
C ILE A 125 -10.50 1.91 23.44
N PHE A 126 -10.62 1.76 22.13
CA PHE A 126 -10.05 0.64 21.39
C PHE A 126 -9.29 1.17 20.18
N ALA A 127 -8.48 0.33 19.55
CA ALA A 127 -7.77 0.71 18.34
C ALA A 127 -7.97 -0.33 17.25
N TYR A 128 -8.07 0.16 16.01
CA TYR A 128 -8.13 -0.67 14.81
C TYR A 128 -6.95 -0.36 13.89
N CYS A 129 -6.70 -1.24 12.93
CA CYS A 129 -5.84 -0.98 11.78
C CYS A 129 -6.50 -1.46 10.48
N VAL A 130 -6.09 -0.87 9.36
CA VAL A 130 -6.50 -1.31 8.02
C VAL A 130 -5.29 -1.95 7.34
N ALA A 131 -5.34 -3.26 7.15
CA ALA A 131 -4.19 -4.00 6.59
C ALA A 131 -4.10 -3.82 5.07
N ARG A 132 -2.92 -3.40 4.57
CA ARG A 132 -2.63 -3.33 3.14
C ARG A 132 -1.20 -3.82 2.85
N GLY A 133 -1.10 -5.04 2.32
CA GLY A 133 0.21 -5.70 2.18
C GLY A 133 0.84 -5.93 3.55
N ASP A 134 2.07 -5.46 3.74
CA ASP A 134 2.81 -5.60 5.01
C ASP A 134 2.54 -4.46 6.01
N SER A 135 1.72 -3.46 5.65
CA SER A 135 1.37 -2.36 6.54
C SER A 135 0.03 -2.57 7.25
N CYS A 136 -0.05 -2.12 8.50
CA CYS A 136 -1.31 -1.98 9.24
C CYS A 136 -1.28 -0.69 10.09
N PRO A 137 -1.40 0.49 9.47
CA PRO A 137 -1.50 1.75 10.19
C PRO A 137 -2.73 1.75 11.11
N THR A 138 -2.62 2.38 12.28
CA THR A 138 -3.63 2.30 13.35
C THR A 138 -4.31 3.63 13.64
N ALA A 139 -5.57 3.59 14.05
CA ALA A 139 -6.28 4.71 14.68
C ALA A 139 -7.04 4.27 15.93
N SER A 140 -7.36 5.23 16.79
CA SER A 140 -8.11 5.00 18.02
C SER A 140 -9.57 5.39 17.86
N VAL A 141 -10.46 4.64 18.49
CA VAL A 141 -11.87 4.98 18.62
C VAL A 141 -12.20 5.22 20.08
N ILE A 142 -12.87 6.33 20.37
CA ILE A 142 -13.38 6.67 21.70
C ILE A 142 -14.89 6.43 21.71
N VAL A 143 -15.34 5.49 22.54
CA VAL A 143 -16.78 5.23 22.75
C VAL A 143 -17.19 5.78 24.11
N THR A 144 -18.10 6.75 24.12
CA THR A 144 -18.70 7.27 25.36
C THR A 144 -19.92 6.44 25.71
N ILE A 145 -19.88 5.75 26.85
CA ILE A 145 -20.96 4.90 27.33
C ILE A 145 -21.80 5.62 28.37
N THR A 146 -23.08 5.79 28.08
CA THR A 146 -24.06 6.41 28.99
C THR A 146 -24.84 5.35 29.78
N PRO A 147 -25.17 5.57 31.06
CA PRO A 147 -25.97 4.62 31.83
C PRO A 147 -27.39 4.44 31.25
N ALA A 148 -27.93 3.23 31.32
CA ALA A 148 -29.26 2.88 30.78
C ALA A 148 -30.47 3.48 31.54
N GLY A 149 -30.26 4.43 32.44
CA GLY A 149 -31.28 4.93 33.36
C GLY A 149 -31.59 3.93 34.50
N PRO A 150 -32.46 4.29 35.45
CA PRO A 150 -32.76 3.44 36.59
C PRO A 150 -33.43 2.13 36.15
N ARG A 151 -32.76 1.00 36.40
CA ARG A 151 -33.40 -0.31 36.39
C ARG A 151 -34.47 -0.30 37.47
N ALA A 152 -35.75 -0.37 37.09
CA ALA A 152 -36.82 -0.61 38.05
C ALA A 152 -36.47 -1.89 38.81
N ALA A 153 -36.04 -1.75 40.05
CA ALA A 153 -35.83 -2.88 40.93
C ALA A 153 -37.19 -3.56 41.02
N LEU A 154 -37.34 -4.75 40.42
CA LEU A 154 -38.47 -5.62 40.70
C LEU A 154 -38.29 -6.06 42.15
N VAL A 155 -38.70 -5.19 43.07
CA VAL A 155 -38.86 -5.53 44.48
C VAL A 155 -39.85 -6.68 44.47
N HIS A 156 -39.35 -7.90 44.65
CA HIS A 156 -40.17 -9.01 45.11
C HIS A 156 -40.64 -8.62 46.52
N ALA A 157 -41.66 -7.77 46.58
CA ALA A 157 -42.54 -7.72 47.72
C ALA A 157 -43.25 -9.06 47.74
N SER A 158 -42.62 -10.05 48.36
CA SER A 158 -43.30 -11.23 48.88
C SER A 158 -44.19 -10.77 50.04
N ALA A 159 -45.27 -10.07 49.70
CA ALA A 159 -46.42 -9.94 50.56
C ALA A 159 -47.22 -11.25 50.43
N ARG A 160 -47.00 -12.16 51.38
CA ARG A 160 -47.84 -13.32 51.73
C ARG A 160 -47.22 -13.88 53.02
N GLY A 161 -47.87 -13.90 54.17
CA GLY A 161 -49.20 -13.49 54.63
C GLY A 161 -49.23 -13.66 56.16
#